data_AF-A0A2P7TNE0-F1
#
_entry.id   AF-A0A2P7TNE0-F1
#
_cell.length_a   1.000
_cell.length_b   1.000
_cell.length_c   1.000
_cell.angle_alpha   90.00
_cell.angle_beta   90.00
_cell.angle_gamma   90.00
#
_symmetry.space_group_name_H-M   'P 1'
#
loop_
_entity.id
_entity.type
_entity.pdbx_description
1 polymer ?
#
loop_
_entity_poly.entity_id
_entity_poly.type
_entity_poly.pdbx_seq_one_letter_code
_entity_poly.pdbx_strand_id
1 'polypeptide(L)'
;MKRLILLISLWFCTACLWQLAAQPVGINFYSDSWANLLQKANAEGKYVFVELYGDNCVHCHNMDTFVFTHPNVYVLYNQHFVSTKINYSSDSQDFSYYELAASYSHDLSGDILPVLLYFDSKGDLLRKDTGGKSISEFMQIGQQVIDNPYLNVLAKMNKPLVAENEVSINYGTPTHYRATSPQDEMEKEVKYTQGSERVTTQVPPVPDVIYTQPPLVITTPEQPGNQQQPQNMPRLNESKDVRSTKSVAVVPPQMEIDYKRLNELRQYFRPSDTTINRNTILEYAYLLKKLHQAFNEVVNYYLKLEKDRLYTEHNKNFIYDFAINLENQAIDYLVSDIQYYKTRKGGDAVNRQVKNAINYTVLTAIREKDRKLFAKAEQVIYRSHLPNYEAFLFEMRSLFYQGIEDWSAYSKMVSRYMEENTISDPVILNDIALKFQRNVNDKKMLKKAIGWVQESIRIENEYYNNYTYALLLVRMNEPQKAYAAAQNAIVVAQMRNNGTDISPAMQLLDRLRSEQRNYNAD
;
A
#
# COMPACT_ATOMS: atom_id res chain seq x y z
N MET A 1 28.28 1.76 -54.38
CA MET A 1 28.62 1.21 -53.04
C MET A 1 28.29 2.16 -51.90
N LYS A 2 28.79 3.40 -51.85
CA LYS A 2 28.51 4.35 -50.75
C LYS A 2 27.01 4.68 -50.53
N ARG A 3 26.20 4.75 -51.59
CA ARG A 3 24.73 4.96 -51.50
C ARG A 3 23.94 3.74 -51.04
N LEU A 4 24.48 2.53 -51.20
CA LEU A 4 23.84 1.28 -50.79
C LEU A 4 24.07 1.01 -49.30
N ILE A 5 25.25 1.38 -48.79
CA ILE A 5 25.61 1.28 -47.36
C ILE A 5 24.77 2.26 -46.51
N LEU A 6 24.51 3.47 -47.02
CA LEU A 6 23.65 4.47 -46.36
C LEU A 6 22.17 4.06 -46.27
N LEU A 7 21.66 3.31 -47.25
CA LEU A 7 20.27 2.83 -47.23
C LEU A 7 20.08 1.63 -46.30
N ILE A 8 21.09 0.75 -46.18
CA ILE A 8 21.06 -0.38 -45.25
C ILE A 8 21.22 0.09 -43.80
N SER A 9 22.04 1.11 -43.53
CA SER A 9 22.16 1.69 -42.18
C SER A 9 20.91 2.45 -41.74
N LEU A 10 20.20 3.09 -42.68
CA LEU A 10 18.93 3.78 -42.38
C LEU A 10 17.80 2.79 -42.10
N TRP A 11 17.78 1.64 -42.78
CA TRP A 11 16.79 0.58 -42.56
C TRP A 11 17.01 -0.17 -41.23
N PHE A 12 18.28 -0.38 -40.82
CA PHE A 12 18.61 -0.93 -39.50
C PHE A 12 18.28 0.03 -38.34
N CYS A 13 18.40 1.35 -38.54
CA CYS A 13 17.98 2.33 -37.53
C CYS A 13 16.46 2.43 -37.37
N THR A 14 15.67 2.23 -38.44
CA THR A 14 14.21 2.26 -38.34
C THR A 14 13.59 0.98 -37.80
N ALA A 15 14.24 -0.18 -37.96
CA ALA A 15 13.75 -1.46 -37.44
C ALA A 15 13.97 -1.63 -35.92
N CYS A 16 14.91 -0.88 -35.33
CA CYS A 16 15.18 -0.94 -33.89
C CYS A 16 14.23 -0.08 -33.03
N LEU A 17 13.39 0.76 -33.67
CA LEU A 17 12.47 1.70 -32.99
C LEU A 17 11.04 1.15 -32.79
N TRP A 18 10.74 -0.07 -33.22
CA TRP A 18 9.36 -0.62 -33.22
C TRP A 18 9.07 -1.68 -32.14
N GLN A 19 9.97 -1.88 -31.16
CA GLN A 19 9.78 -2.85 -30.07
C GLN A 19 9.96 -2.29 -28.66
N LEU A 20 9.78 -0.99 -28.48
CA LEU A 20 9.43 -0.45 -27.16
C LEU A 20 7.93 -0.52 -26.97
N ALA A 21 7.38 -1.74 -26.91
CA ALA A 21 6.15 -1.92 -26.16
C ALA A 21 6.49 -1.54 -24.72
N ALA A 22 5.91 -0.44 -24.23
CA ALA A 22 6.07 -0.03 -22.85
C ALA A 22 5.69 -1.23 -21.97
N GLN A 23 6.68 -1.82 -21.29
CA GLN A 23 6.39 -2.79 -20.25
C GLN A 23 5.51 -2.08 -19.22
N PRO A 24 4.50 -2.76 -18.66
CA PRO A 24 3.68 -2.16 -17.62
C PRO A 24 4.60 -1.61 -16.52
N VAL A 25 4.38 -0.35 -16.15
CA VAL A 25 5.16 0.31 -15.11
C VAL A 25 4.75 -0.32 -13.77
N GLY A 26 5.55 -1.27 -13.29
CA GLY A 26 5.38 -1.89 -12.00
C GLY A 26 5.72 -3.37 -11.94
N ILE A 27 5.46 -3.99 -10.79
CA ILE A 27 5.62 -5.43 -10.58
C ILE A 27 4.66 -6.18 -11.51
N ASN A 28 5.17 -7.22 -12.15
CA ASN A 28 4.40 -8.12 -12.99
C ASN A 28 3.68 -9.15 -12.11
N PHE A 29 2.41 -8.90 -11.85
CA PHE A 29 1.57 -9.84 -11.10
C PHE A 29 1.01 -10.93 -12.03
N TYR A 30 1.35 -12.18 -11.72
CA TYR A 30 0.90 -13.39 -12.39
C TYR A 30 -0.45 -13.82 -11.82
N SER A 31 -1.41 -14.10 -12.70
CA SER A 31 -2.78 -14.48 -12.32
C SER A 31 -3.11 -15.85 -12.92
N ASP A 32 -2.91 -16.91 -12.12
CA ASP A 32 -3.20 -18.31 -12.48
C ASP A 32 -3.40 -19.12 -11.18
N SER A 33 -3.48 -20.46 -11.23
CA SER A 33 -3.50 -21.33 -10.05
C SER A 33 -2.18 -21.31 -9.26
N TRP A 34 -2.24 -21.62 -7.96
CA TRP A 34 -1.06 -21.79 -7.10
C TRP A 34 -0.04 -22.79 -7.65
N ALA A 35 -0.51 -23.92 -8.19
CA ALA A 35 0.35 -24.92 -8.80
C ALA A 35 1.11 -24.37 -10.02
N ASN A 36 0.44 -23.58 -10.87
CA ASN A 36 1.08 -22.95 -12.04
C ASN A 36 2.04 -21.83 -11.62
N LEU A 37 1.72 -21.09 -10.56
CA LEU A 37 2.61 -20.07 -9.98
C LEU A 37 3.93 -20.71 -9.49
N LEU A 38 3.85 -21.80 -8.71
CA LEU A 38 5.03 -22.54 -8.25
C LEU A 38 5.80 -23.17 -9.41
N GLN A 39 5.10 -23.77 -10.38
CA GLN A 39 5.73 -24.32 -11.58
C GLN A 39 6.51 -23.25 -12.35
N LYS A 40 5.92 -22.07 -12.53
CA LYS A 40 6.56 -20.93 -13.18
C LYS A 40 7.77 -20.44 -12.39
N ALA A 41 7.64 -20.28 -11.08
CA ALA A 41 8.75 -19.88 -10.22
C ALA A 41 9.91 -20.87 -10.28
N ASN A 42 9.61 -22.16 -10.24
CA ASN A 42 10.61 -23.22 -10.38
C ASN A 42 11.27 -23.23 -11.76
N ALA A 43 10.49 -23.04 -12.83
CA ALA A 43 11.01 -22.99 -14.20
C ALA A 43 11.89 -21.73 -14.45
N GLU A 44 11.57 -20.61 -13.81
CA GLU A 44 12.33 -19.36 -13.92
C GLU A 44 13.47 -19.23 -12.90
N GLY A 45 13.60 -20.17 -11.97
CA GLY A 45 14.58 -20.08 -10.88
C GLY A 45 14.33 -18.90 -9.95
N LYS A 46 13.07 -18.53 -9.74
CA LYS A 46 12.62 -17.38 -8.93
C LYS A 46 11.92 -17.83 -7.66
N TYR A 47 11.89 -16.94 -6.67
CA TYR A 47 11.03 -17.06 -5.49
C TYR A 47 9.59 -16.69 -5.85
N VAL A 48 8.66 -16.92 -4.91
CA VAL A 48 7.27 -16.45 -5.04
C VAL A 48 7.01 -15.34 -4.04
N PHE A 49 6.46 -14.23 -4.53
CA PHE A 49 5.95 -13.14 -3.71
C PHE A 49 4.43 -13.10 -3.81
N VAL A 50 3.74 -13.00 -2.68
CA VAL A 50 2.28 -12.92 -2.60
C VAL A 50 1.89 -11.73 -1.73
N GLU A 51 1.06 -10.85 -2.27
CA GLU A 51 0.35 -9.84 -1.47
C GLU A 51 -1.07 -10.33 -1.17
N LEU A 52 -1.43 -10.43 0.11
CA LEU A 52 -2.83 -10.48 0.52
C LEU A 52 -3.34 -9.06 0.73
N TYR A 53 -4.39 -8.69 0.01
CA TYR A 53 -4.99 -7.36 0.06
C TYR A 53 -6.51 -7.43 0.26
N GLY A 54 -7.10 -6.27 0.58
CA GLY A 54 -8.56 -6.10 0.59
C GLY A 54 -8.97 -4.85 -0.18
N ASP A 55 -10.21 -4.82 -0.67
CA ASP A 55 -10.79 -3.76 -1.51
C ASP A 55 -10.81 -2.42 -0.78
N ASN A 56 -11.01 -2.46 0.54
CA ASN A 56 -11.05 -1.29 1.42
C ASN A 56 -9.74 -1.10 2.22
N CYS A 57 -8.59 -1.48 1.64
CA CYS A 57 -7.28 -1.37 2.28
C CYS A 57 -6.46 -0.20 1.75
N VAL A 58 -6.33 0.88 2.54
CA VAL A 58 -5.55 2.08 2.16
C VAL A 58 -4.07 1.76 1.99
N HIS A 59 -3.50 0.94 2.88
CA HIS A 59 -2.10 0.56 2.80
C HIS A 59 -1.78 -0.28 1.56
N CYS A 60 -2.70 -1.14 1.13
CA CYS A 60 -2.55 -1.96 -0.07
C CYS A 60 -2.57 -1.08 -1.34
N HIS A 61 -3.49 -0.12 -1.39
CA HIS A 61 -3.52 0.84 -2.49
C HIS A 61 -2.26 1.71 -2.55
N ASN A 62 -1.70 2.09 -1.40
CA ASN A 62 -0.42 2.80 -1.34
C ASN A 62 0.73 1.94 -1.89
N MET A 63 0.74 0.64 -1.60
CA MET A 63 1.74 -0.27 -2.17
C MET A 63 1.62 -0.35 -3.69
N ASP A 64 0.40 -0.57 -4.21
CA ASP A 64 0.12 -0.61 -5.65
C ASP A 64 0.56 0.64 -6.38
N THR A 65 0.30 1.80 -5.78
CA THR A 65 0.47 3.08 -6.46
C THR A 65 1.89 3.61 -6.40
N PHE A 66 2.62 3.41 -5.28
CA PHE A 66 3.92 4.04 -5.03
C PHE A 66 5.07 3.09 -4.88
N VAL A 67 4.83 1.89 -4.35
CA VAL A 67 5.90 0.94 -4.03
C VAL A 67 6.11 0.02 -5.21
N PHE A 68 5.06 -0.68 -5.65
CA PHE A 68 5.15 -1.66 -6.74
C PHE A 68 5.42 -1.03 -8.09
N THR A 69 5.13 0.26 -8.28
CA THR A 69 5.41 1.03 -9.49
C THR A 69 6.79 1.70 -9.48
N HIS A 70 7.50 1.70 -8.34
CA HIS A 70 8.80 2.36 -8.25
C HIS A 70 9.87 1.58 -9.05
N PRO A 71 10.69 2.23 -9.90
CA PRO A 71 11.67 1.56 -10.76
C PRO A 71 12.58 0.57 -10.06
N ASN A 72 13.19 0.97 -8.94
CA ASN A 72 14.09 0.09 -8.19
C ASN A 72 13.35 -1.12 -7.58
N VAL A 73 12.06 -0.97 -7.29
CA VAL A 73 11.24 -2.06 -6.75
C VAL A 73 10.89 -3.03 -7.85
N TYR A 74 10.23 -2.59 -8.93
CA TYR A 74 9.76 -3.54 -9.92
C TYR A 74 10.92 -4.20 -10.69
N VAL A 75 12.06 -3.53 -10.85
CA VAL A 75 13.25 -4.15 -11.46
C VAL A 75 13.73 -5.32 -10.59
N LEU A 76 13.93 -5.09 -9.29
CA LEU A 76 14.33 -6.12 -8.34
C LEU A 76 13.31 -7.26 -8.29
N TYR A 77 12.03 -6.91 -8.15
CA TYR A 77 10.97 -7.90 -7.95
C TYR A 77 10.72 -8.75 -9.20
N ASN A 78 10.66 -8.14 -10.39
CA ASN A 78 10.45 -8.88 -11.64
C ASN A 78 11.65 -9.78 -11.99
N GLN A 79 12.85 -9.42 -11.53
CA GLN A 79 14.07 -10.21 -11.72
C GLN A 79 14.11 -11.46 -10.83
N HIS A 80 13.62 -11.36 -9.59
CA HIS A 80 13.84 -12.41 -8.57
C HIS A 80 12.59 -13.15 -8.11
N PHE A 81 11.41 -12.62 -8.40
CA PHE A 81 10.14 -13.17 -7.91
C PHE A 81 9.14 -13.38 -9.05
N VAL A 82 8.37 -14.46 -8.95
CA VAL A 82 7.06 -14.56 -9.60
C VAL A 82 6.05 -14.05 -8.58
N SER A 83 5.46 -12.88 -8.87
CA SER A 83 4.61 -12.16 -7.92
C SER A 83 3.13 -12.43 -8.21
N THR A 84 2.29 -12.53 -7.19
CA THR A 84 0.82 -12.56 -7.32
C THR A 84 0.13 -11.75 -6.22
N LYS A 85 -1.14 -11.43 -6.42
CA LYS A 85 -2.01 -10.73 -5.47
C LYS A 85 -3.26 -11.55 -5.21
N ILE A 86 -3.71 -11.58 -3.96
CA ILE A 86 -4.89 -12.31 -3.53
C ILE A 86 -5.82 -11.37 -2.80
N ASN A 87 -7.05 -11.24 -3.31
CA ASN A 87 -8.09 -10.44 -2.68
C ASN A 87 -8.81 -11.26 -1.60
N TYR A 88 -8.73 -10.81 -0.36
CA TYR A 88 -9.37 -11.45 0.80
C TYR A 88 -10.64 -10.71 1.27
N SER A 89 -11.20 -9.78 0.48
CA SER A 89 -12.44 -9.10 0.85
C SER A 89 -13.59 -10.09 0.96
N SER A 90 -14.54 -9.86 1.88
CA SER A 90 -15.73 -10.72 2.05
C SER A 90 -16.54 -10.93 0.77
N ASP A 91 -16.43 -9.98 -0.16
CA ASP A 91 -17.17 -9.93 -1.41
C ASP A 91 -16.32 -10.44 -2.61
N SER A 92 -15.08 -10.90 -2.34
CA SER A 92 -14.17 -11.50 -3.31
C SER A 92 -14.74 -12.81 -3.83
N GLN A 93 -14.84 -12.95 -5.16
CA GLN A 93 -15.18 -14.22 -5.82
C GLN A 93 -13.94 -15.08 -6.10
N ASP A 94 -12.75 -14.67 -5.65
CA ASP A 94 -11.50 -15.39 -5.86
C ASP A 94 -11.22 -16.35 -4.70
N PHE A 95 -11.85 -17.52 -4.76
CA PHE A 95 -11.69 -18.59 -3.77
C PHE A 95 -10.39 -19.40 -3.95
N SER A 96 -9.61 -19.15 -5.01
CA SER A 96 -8.48 -20.00 -5.39
C SER A 96 -7.33 -20.00 -4.39
N TYR A 97 -7.35 -19.08 -3.42
CA TYR A 97 -6.33 -18.94 -2.39
C TYR A 97 -6.85 -18.71 -0.97
N TYR A 98 -8.15 -18.94 -0.73
CA TYR A 98 -8.76 -18.68 0.58
C TYR A 98 -8.14 -19.55 1.69
N GLU A 99 -7.81 -20.81 1.38
CA GLU A 99 -7.11 -21.72 2.30
C GLU A 99 -5.69 -21.24 2.65
N LEU A 100 -4.96 -20.73 1.65
CA LEU A 100 -3.63 -20.16 1.84
C LEU A 100 -3.69 -18.91 2.72
N ALA A 101 -4.60 -17.98 2.42
CA ALA A 101 -4.78 -16.76 3.20
C ALA A 101 -5.20 -17.04 4.65
N ALA A 102 -6.13 -17.99 4.86
CA ALA A 102 -6.57 -18.42 6.18
C ALA A 102 -5.46 -19.11 6.99
N SER A 103 -4.53 -19.81 6.34
CA SER A 103 -3.41 -20.49 7.02
C SER A 103 -2.35 -19.53 7.55
N TYR A 104 -2.25 -18.33 6.98
CA TYR A 104 -1.20 -17.36 7.31
C TYR A 104 -1.72 -16.11 8.01
N SER A 105 -3.03 -15.90 8.16
CA SER A 105 -3.55 -14.83 9.02
C SER A 105 -4.96 -15.14 9.55
N HIS A 106 -5.13 -15.13 10.87
CA HIS A 106 -6.43 -15.32 11.54
C HIS A 106 -7.17 -13.99 11.79
N ASP A 107 -6.46 -12.87 11.77
CA ASP A 107 -7.00 -11.50 11.83
C ASP A 107 -6.49 -10.74 10.60
N LEU A 108 -7.42 -10.21 9.82
CA LEU A 108 -7.18 -9.46 8.58
C LEU A 108 -7.91 -8.12 8.61
N SER A 109 -8.00 -7.54 9.81
CA SER A 109 -8.37 -6.14 10.02
C SER A 109 -7.38 -5.17 9.34
N GLY A 110 -7.84 -3.94 9.07
CA GLY A 110 -7.12 -2.97 8.23
C GLY A 110 -5.71 -2.59 8.70
N ASP A 111 -5.37 -2.85 9.97
CA ASP A 111 -4.06 -2.55 10.55
C ASP A 111 -2.98 -3.59 10.15
N ILE A 112 -3.40 -4.78 9.72
CA ILE A 112 -2.52 -5.92 9.38
C ILE A 112 -2.26 -5.99 7.86
N LEU A 113 -3.20 -5.51 7.05
CA LEU A 113 -3.08 -5.51 5.59
C LEU A 113 -2.17 -4.37 5.07
N PRO A 114 -1.43 -4.59 3.96
CA PRO A 114 -1.27 -5.84 3.23
C PRO A 114 -0.44 -6.87 4.00
N VAL A 115 -0.72 -8.16 3.80
CA VAL A 115 0.17 -9.24 4.24
C VAL A 115 1.09 -9.61 3.08
N LEU A 116 2.40 -9.56 3.33
CA LEU A 116 3.44 -9.80 2.35
C LEU A 116 4.06 -11.17 2.65
N LEU A 117 3.80 -12.16 1.80
CA LEU A 117 4.29 -13.52 1.96
C LEU A 117 5.33 -13.86 0.89
N TYR A 118 6.38 -14.56 1.29
CA TYR A 118 7.46 -14.99 0.42
C TYR A 118 7.68 -16.48 0.57
N PHE A 119 7.75 -17.19 -0.55
CA PHE A 119 7.93 -18.64 -0.62
C PHE A 119 9.09 -19.01 -1.55
N ASP A 120 9.66 -20.19 -1.35
CA ASP A 120 10.51 -20.79 -2.37
C ASP A 120 9.68 -21.42 -3.50
N SER A 121 10.36 -21.92 -4.53
CA SER A 121 9.71 -22.51 -5.71
C SER A 121 9.00 -23.84 -5.43
N LYS A 122 9.16 -24.42 -4.23
CA LYS A 122 8.45 -25.63 -3.78
C LYS A 122 7.19 -25.28 -2.99
N GLY A 123 7.03 -24.01 -2.61
CA GLY A 123 5.91 -23.51 -1.83
C GLY A 123 6.18 -23.45 -0.33
N ASP A 124 7.43 -23.59 0.12
CA ASP A 124 7.79 -23.45 1.53
C ASP A 124 7.85 -21.96 1.91
N LEU A 125 7.17 -21.57 2.99
CA LEU A 125 7.16 -20.18 3.45
C LEU A 125 8.53 -19.77 3.99
N LEU A 126 9.14 -18.78 3.34
CA LEU A 126 10.42 -18.19 3.72
C LEU A 126 10.23 -17.02 4.69
N ARG A 127 9.22 -16.17 4.41
CA ARG A 127 9.00 -14.94 5.17
C ARG A 127 7.55 -14.46 5.12
N LYS A 128 7.13 -13.79 6.19
CA LYS A 128 5.87 -13.06 6.31
C LYS A 128 6.14 -11.68 6.93
N ASP A 129 5.59 -10.64 6.32
CA ASP A 129 5.48 -9.29 6.88
C ASP A 129 4.03 -8.78 6.74
N THR A 130 3.68 -7.71 7.44
CA THR A 130 2.32 -7.15 7.50
C THR A 130 2.35 -5.63 7.45
N GLY A 131 1.25 -4.99 7.04
CA GLY A 131 1.11 -3.55 6.94
C GLY A 131 1.84 -2.93 5.74
N GLY A 132 1.51 -1.68 5.43
CA GLY A 132 2.14 -0.93 4.35
C GLY A 132 3.65 -0.80 4.54
N LYS A 133 4.39 -0.60 3.44
CA LYS A 133 5.84 -0.40 3.44
C LYS A 133 6.20 0.85 2.65
N SER A 134 7.27 1.50 3.04
CA SER A 134 7.98 2.44 2.16
C SER A 134 8.74 1.67 1.07
N ILE A 135 9.17 2.39 0.03
CA ILE A 135 10.02 1.84 -1.05
C ILE A 135 11.26 1.15 -0.49
N SER A 136 11.96 1.79 0.46
CA SER A 136 13.20 1.26 1.04
C SER A 136 12.96 0.02 1.88
N GLU A 137 11.93 0.01 2.72
CA GLU A 137 11.59 -1.16 3.55
C GLU A 137 11.20 -2.35 2.67
N PHE A 138 10.37 -2.12 1.64
CA PHE A 138 9.93 -3.19 0.75
C PHE A 138 11.07 -3.77 -0.10
N MET A 139 12.00 -2.93 -0.56
CA MET A 139 13.22 -3.38 -1.22
C MET A 139 14.11 -4.19 -0.26
N GLN A 140 14.30 -3.73 0.97
CA GLN A 140 15.11 -4.42 1.97
C GLN A 140 14.54 -5.81 2.29
N ILE A 141 13.23 -5.93 2.44
CA ILE A 141 12.57 -7.23 2.67
C ILE A 141 12.85 -8.18 1.50
N GLY A 142 12.66 -7.72 0.26
CA GLY A 142 12.95 -8.52 -0.94
C GLY A 142 14.41 -8.96 -1.01
N GLN A 143 15.35 -8.04 -0.73
CA GLN A 143 16.77 -8.34 -0.72
C GLN A 143 17.14 -9.37 0.36
N GLN A 144 16.52 -9.30 1.54
CA GLN A 144 16.76 -10.28 2.61
C GLN A 144 16.30 -11.69 2.22
N VAL A 145 15.20 -11.81 1.47
CA VAL A 145 14.75 -13.12 0.94
C VAL A 145 15.73 -13.65 -0.10
N ILE A 146 16.28 -12.77 -0.95
CA ILE A 146 17.27 -13.14 -1.97
C ILE A 146 18.60 -13.57 -1.32
N ASP A 147 19.09 -12.81 -0.34
CA ASP A 147 20.42 -13.02 0.24
C ASP A 147 20.45 -14.17 1.26
N ASN A 148 19.36 -14.35 2.01
CA ASN A 148 19.27 -15.38 3.05
C ASN A 148 17.84 -15.92 3.20
N PRO A 149 17.37 -16.75 2.25
CA PRO A 149 15.98 -17.18 2.16
C PRO A 149 15.46 -17.93 3.40
N TYR A 150 16.33 -18.54 4.20
CA TYR A 150 15.94 -19.40 5.34
C TYR A 150 16.16 -18.76 6.73
N LEU A 151 16.60 -17.51 6.82
CA LEU A 151 16.93 -16.86 8.09
C LEU A 151 15.77 -16.87 9.11
N ASN A 152 14.53 -16.65 8.65
CA ASN A 152 13.34 -16.62 9.52
C ASN A 152 12.77 -18.01 9.84
N VAL A 153 13.00 -18.98 8.96
CA VAL A 153 12.61 -20.39 9.15
C VAL A 153 13.52 -21.00 10.24
N LEU A 154 14.82 -20.71 10.21
CA LEU A 154 15.78 -21.15 11.22
C LEU A 154 15.56 -20.46 12.58
N ALA A 155 15.15 -19.19 12.59
CA ALA A 155 14.81 -18.48 13.84
C ALA A 155 13.56 -19.05 14.54
N LYS A 156 12.59 -19.59 13.78
CA LYS A 156 11.41 -20.28 14.34
C LYS A 156 11.71 -21.72 14.77
N MET A 157 12.61 -22.43 14.10
CA MET A 157 13.04 -23.79 14.50
C MET A 157 13.92 -23.79 15.76
N ASN A 158 14.64 -22.70 16.05
CA ASN A 158 15.47 -22.56 17.26
C ASN A 158 14.70 -22.08 18.50
N LYS A 159 13.37 -21.94 18.42
CA LYS A 159 12.52 -21.64 19.58
C LYS A 159 11.88 -22.94 20.05
N PRO A 160 12.16 -23.44 21.27
CA PRO A 160 11.54 -24.67 21.74
C PRO A 160 10.03 -24.48 21.87
N LEU A 161 9.27 -25.42 21.31
CA LEU A 161 7.81 -25.50 21.43
C LEU A 161 7.45 -25.72 22.91
N VAL A 162 6.99 -24.67 23.59
CA VAL A 162 6.18 -24.83 24.81
C VAL A 162 4.75 -24.46 24.44
N ALA A 163 3.89 -25.46 24.52
CA ALA A 163 2.46 -25.36 24.31
C ALA A 163 1.82 -24.61 25.48
N GLU A 164 1.03 -23.58 25.19
CA GLU A 164 0.04 -23.05 26.13
C GLU A 164 -1.33 -23.03 25.45
N ASN A 165 -1.93 -24.21 25.41
CA ASN A 165 -3.37 -24.40 25.56
C ASN A 165 -3.53 -25.50 26.61
N GLU A 166 -3.46 -25.14 27.89
CA GLU A 166 -4.02 -25.99 28.95
C GLU A 166 -5.00 -25.19 29.80
N VAL A 167 -6.27 -25.49 29.55
CA VAL A 167 -7.39 -25.32 30.47
C VAL A 167 -7.04 -26.05 31.76
N SER A 168 -6.78 -25.33 32.85
CA SER A 168 -6.70 -25.93 34.18
C SER A 168 -7.99 -25.70 34.96
N ILE A 169 -8.69 -26.80 35.14
CA ILE A 169 -9.89 -27.01 35.96
C ILE A 169 -9.40 -27.06 37.41
N ASN A 170 -9.83 -26.14 38.26
CA ASN A 170 -9.40 -26.12 39.67
C ASN A 170 -10.49 -26.75 40.58
N TYR A 171 -10.23 -27.96 41.07
CA TYR A 171 -11.01 -28.60 42.14
C TYR A 171 -10.53 -28.07 43.50
N GLY A 172 -11.48 -27.74 44.38
CA GLY A 172 -11.23 -26.99 45.61
C GLY A 172 -10.82 -27.79 46.85
N THR A 173 -10.33 -26.98 47.81
CA THR A 173 -10.47 -27.05 49.29
C THR A 173 -9.54 -27.97 50.12
N PRO A 174 -9.35 -27.75 51.45
CA PRO A 174 -9.37 -26.49 52.25
C PRO A 174 -8.31 -26.41 53.40
N THR A 175 -8.37 -25.29 54.16
CA THR A 175 -8.00 -25.06 55.60
C THR A 175 -6.63 -24.40 55.90
N HIS A 176 -6.41 -23.46 56.86
CA HIS A 176 -7.10 -23.13 58.13
C HIS A 176 -6.60 -21.77 58.78
N TYR A 177 -7.51 -21.07 59.50
CA TYR A 177 -7.41 -20.06 60.61
C TYR A 177 -6.82 -18.62 60.38
N ARG A 178 -7.57 -17.47 60.48
CA ARG A 178 -8.27 -16.67 61.59
C ARG A 178 -7.34 -15.57 62.17
N ALA A 179 -7.69 -14.33 62.58
CA ALA A 179 -8.90 -13.54 62.90
C ALA A 179 -8.52 -12.02 62.89
N THR A 180 -9.35 -11.00 62.58
CA THR A 180 -10.35 -10.30 63.44
C THR A 180 -10.96 -9.07 62.70
N SER A 181 -12.14 -8.62 63.16
CA SER A 181 -13.16 -7.67 62.58
C SER A 181 -13.18 -6.30 63.31
N PRO A 182 -14.20 -5.37 63.23
CA PRO A 182 -15.35 -5.12 62.30
C PRO A 182 -15.66 -3.61 61.96
N GLN A 183 -16.77 -3.37 61.22
CA GLN A 183 -17.69 -2.18 61.14
C GLN A 183 -17.52 -1.23 59.91
N ASP A 184 -18.51 -0.85 59.09
CA ASP A 184 -19.98 -0.75 59.23
C ASP A 184 -20.79 -0.94 57.90
N GLU A 185 -22.06 -1.30 58.13
CA GLU A 185 -23.34 -1.37 57.40
C GLU A 185 -23.57 -0.57 56.08
N MET A 186 -24.27 -1.17 55.09
CA MET A 186 -25.74 -1.05 54.92
C MET A 186 -26.24 -1.75 53.62
N GLU A 187 -27.16 -2.71 53.79
CA GLU A 187 -27.93 -3.38 52.75
C GLU A 187 -28.99 -2.46 52.09
N LYS A 188 -29.34 -2.78 50.83
CA LYS A 188 -30.73 -2.82 50.37
C LYS A 188 -30.87 -3.75 49.16
N GLU A 189 -31.44 -4.93 49.41
CA GLU A 189 -32.05 -5.80 48.40
C GLU A 189 -33.31 -5.14 47.80
N VAL A 190 -33.52 -5.31 46.49
CA VAL A 190 -34.86 -5.48 45.91
C VAL A 190 -34.80 -6.62 44.89
N LYS A 191 -35.51 -7.71 45.22
CA LYS A 191 -35.82 -8.84 44.34
C LYS A 191 -36.92 -8.43 43.36
N TYR A 192 -36.83 -8.88 42.10
CA TYR A 192 -38.01 -9.28 41.33
C TYR A 192 -37.69 -10.49 40.43
N THR A 193 -38.67 -11.38 40.39
CA THR A 193 -38.71 -12.75 39.90
C THR A 193 -38.91 -12.90 38.39
N GLN A 194 -38.64 -14.12 37.94
CA GLN A 194 -38.69 -14.72 36.59
C GLN A 194 -39.94 -14.44 35.74
N GLY A 195 -39.75 -14.50 34.42
CA GLY A 195 -40.78 -14.76 33.41
C GLY A 195 -40.17 -15.17 32.07
N SER A 196 -40.28 -16.45 31.74
CA SER A 196 -39.87 -17.09 30.48
C SER A 196 -40.82 -16.77 29.32
N GLU A 197 -40.32 -16.72 28.08
CA GLU A 197 -40.89 -17.47 26.94
C GLU A 197 -40.01 -17.32 25.68
N ARG A 198 -39.62 -18.46 25.10
CA ARG A 198 -38.99 -18.58 23.78
C ARG A 198 -40.09 -18.84 22.76
N VAL A 199 -40.12 -18.06 21.68
CA VAL A 199 -40.92 -18.36 20.48
C VAL A 199 -39.96 -18.71 19.35
N THR A 200 -39.97 -19.98 18.94
CA THR A 200 -39.38 -20.49 17.70
C THR A 200 -40.44 -20.52 16.61
N THR A 201 -40.20 -19.84 15.49
CA THR A 201 -40.99 -20.01 14.26
C THR A 201 -40.12 -20.65 13.18
N GLN A 202 -40.49 -21.87 12.81
CA GLN A 202 -39.99 -22.58 11.61
C GLN A 202 -40.64 -22.00 10.35
N VAL A 203 -39.87 -21.88 9.27
CA VAL A 203 -40.34 -21.53 7.92
C VAL A 203 -40.10 -22.75 7.00
N PRO A 204 -41.08 -23.19 6.18
CA PRO A 204 -40.97 -24.36 5.31
C PRO A 204 -40.23 -24.07 3.98
N PRO A 205 -39.77 -25.10 3.24
CA PRO A 205 -38.94 -24.92 2.05
C PRO A 205 -39.74 -24.60 0.78
N VAL A 206 -39.15 -23.85 -0.14
CA VAL A 206 -39.67 -23.53 -1.49
C VAL A 206 -38.76 -24.21 -2.54
N PRO A 207 -39.31 -24.79 -3.63
CA PRO A 207 -38.58 -25.70 -4.52
C PRO A 207 -37.79 -25.01 -5.65
N ASP A 208 -36.71 -25.68 -6.07
CA ASP A 208 -35.82 -25.31 -7.17
C ASP A 208 -36.51 -25.35 -8.56
N VAL A 209 -36.28 -24.31 -9.37
CA VAL A 209 -36.52 -24.35 -10.83
C VAL A 209 -35.31 -23.76 -11.54
N ILE A 210 -34.55 -24.63 -12.20
CA ILE A 210 -33.40 -24.30 -13.06
C ILE A 210 -33.91 -24.14 -14.50
N TYR A 211 -33.68 -22.99 -15.12
CA TYR A 211 -33.72 -22.82 -16.58
C TYR A 211 -32.29 -22.59 -17.09
N THR A 212 -31.72 -23.58 -17.76
CA THR A 212 -30.47 -23.43 -18.52
C THR A 212 -30.78 -23.30 -20.01
N GLN A 213 -30.30 -22.22 -20.63
CA GLN A 213 -30.12 -22.14 -22.09
C GLN A 213 -28.60 -22.16 -22.36
N PRO A 214 -28.09 -23.01 -23.26
CA PRO A 214 -26.66 -23.05 -23.58
C PRO A 214 -26.25 -21.88 -24.51
N PRO A 215 -25.00 -21.40 -24.43
CA PRO A 215 -24.52 -20.29 -25.26
C PRO A 215 -24.31 -20.70 -26.73
N LEU A 216 -24.62 -19.77 -27.63
CA LEU A 216 -24.43 -19.87 -29.09
C LEU A 216 -22.94 -19.80 -29.47
N VAL A 217 -22.48 -20.75 -30.27
CA VAL A 217 -21.13 -20.79 -30.86
C VAL A 217 -21.21 -20.26 -32.30
N ILE A 218 -20.44 -19.22 -32.61
CA ILE A 218 -20.27 -18.71 -33.99
C ILE A 218 -18.86 -19.07 -34.48
N THR A 219 -18.76 -19.91 -35.51
CA THR A 219 -17.51 -20.21 -36.22
C THR A 219 -17.37 -19.34 -37.47
N THR A 220 -16.15 -18.93 -37.80
CA THR A 220 -15.81 -18.20 -39.04
C THR A 220 -15.00 -19.10 -40.01
N PRO A 221 -15.05 -18.87 -41.33
CA PRO A 221 -14.59 -19.83 -42.34
C PRO A 221 -13.09 -19.72 -42.66
N GLU A 222 -12.47 -20.86 -43.02
CA GLU A 222 -11.10 -21.00 -43.52
C GLU A 222 -10.89 -20.44 -44.93
N GLN A 223 -9.66 -19.98 -45.21
CA GLN A 223 -9.15 -19.70 -46.56
C GLN A 223 -7.81 -20.45 -46.79
N PRO A 224 -7.49 -20.84 -48.05
CA PRO A 224 -6.71 -22.03 -48.36
C PRO A 224 -5.21 -21.78 -48.57
N GLY A 225 -4.43 -22.85 -48.36
CA GLY A 225 -2.97 -22.84 -48.33
C GLY A 225 -2.23 -22.89 -49.66
N ASN A 226 -0.89 -22.99 -49.59
CA ASN A 226 -0.03 -23.31 -50.71
C ASN A 226 1.23 -24.11 -50.31
N GLN A 227 1.75 -24.84 -51.30
CA GLN A 227 2.43 -26.13 -51.25
C GLN A 227 3.98 -26.12 -51.09
N GLN A 228 4.51 -27.17 -50.43
CA GLN A 228 5.71 -28.05 -50.63
C GLN A 228 6.85 -27.58 -51.58
N GLN A 229 8.17 -27.90 -51.49
CA GLN A 229 9.15 -28.76 -50.75
C GLN A 229 10.54 -28.50 -51.44
N PRO A 230 11.70 -29.22 -51.24
CA PRO A 230 12.23 -30.06 -50.13
C PRO A 230 13.74 -29.78 -49.78
N GLN A 231 14.27 -30.37 -48.69
CA GLN A 231 15.48 -31.26 -48.67
C GLN A 231 16.11 -31.48 -47.26
N ASN A 232 16.13 -32.76 -46.85
CA ASN A 232 17.16 -33.54 -46.14
C ASN A 232 17.74 -33.17 -44.73
N MET A 233 17.23 -33.91 -43.71
CA MET A 233 17.92 -34.72 -42.65
C MET A 233 18.78 -34.05 -41.54
N PRO A 234 18.94 -34.69 -40.35
CA PRO A 234 17.94 -35.02 -39.31
C PRO A 234 18.33 -34.45 -37.92
N ARG A 235 17.41 -34.41 -36.93
CA ARG A 235 17.68 -34.83 -35.52
C ARG A 235 16.49 -34.61 -34.55
N LEU A 236 16.18 -35.72 -33.86
CA LEU A 236 15.87 -35.89 -32.44
C LEU A 236 14.56 -35.31 -31.84
N ASN A 237 13.69 -36.26 -31.47
CA ASN A 237 12.62 -36.23 -30.47
C ASN A 237 11.61 -35.07 -30.50
N GLU A 238 10.45 -35.39 -31.06
CA GLU A 238 9.20 -34.64 -31.00
C GLU A 238 8.80 -34.28 -29.56
N SER A 239 8.90 -32.99 -29.20
CA SER A 239 8.03 -32.42 -28.17
C SER A 239 6.69 -32.13 -28.82
N LYS A 240 5.59 -32.64 -28.26
CA LYS A 240 4.24 -32.28 -28.68
C LYS A 240 4.06 -30.76 -28.56
N ASP A 241 3.71 -30.14 -29.68
CA ASP A 241 3.30 -28.75 -29.83
C ASP A 241 2.34 -28.31 -28.72
N VAL A 242 2.80 -27.42 -27.85
CA VAL A 242 1.90 -26.54 -27.08
C VAL A 242 1.65 -25.33 -27.97
N ARG A 243 0.56 -25.42 -28.72
CA ARG A 243 -0.02 -24.32 -29.48
C ARG A 243 -0.23 -23.14 -28.53
N SER A 244 0.47 -22.04 -28.79
CA SER A 244 0.29 -20.74 -28.13
C SER A 244 -1.21 -20.38 -28.09
N THR A 245 -1.84 -20.54 -26.93
CA THR A 245 -3.16 -19.99 -26.67
C THR A 245 -2.98 -18.52 -26.34
N LYS A 246 -3.42 -17.64 -27.26
CA LYS A 246 -3.66 -16.23 -26.94
C LYS A 246 -4.62 -16.20 -25.75
N SER A 247 -4.18 -15.68 -24.60
CA SER A 247 -5.06 -15.44 -23.47
C SER A 247 -6.09 -14.40 -23.88
N VAL A 248 -7.31 -14.85 -24.17
CA VAL A 248 -8.47 -13.98 -24.36
C VAL A 248 -8.97 -13.64 -22.96
N ALA A 249 -8.83 -12.38 -22.55
CA ALA A 249 -9.43 -11.89 -21.32
C ALA A 249 -10.95 -12.01 -21.44
N VAL A 250 -11.57 -12.87 -20.63
CA VAL A 250 -13.03 -13.00 -20.57
C VAL A 250 -13.55 -11.83 -19.75
N VAL A 251 -14.12 -10.82 -20.41
CA VAL A 251 -14.80 -9.71 -19.74
C VAL A 251 -16.11 -10.24 -19.16
N PRO A 252 -16.39 -10.05 -17.85
CA PRO A 252 -17.67 -10.46 -17.27
C PRO A 252 -18.85 -9.84 -18.04
N PRO A 253 -19.94 -10.59 -18.31
CA PRO A 253 -21.06 -10.09 -19.12
C PRO A 253 -21.64 -8.76 -18.62
N GLN A 254 -21.68 -8.55 -17.30
CA GLN A 254 -22.14 -7.30 -16.71
C GLN A 254 -21.23 -6.11 -17.05
N MET A 255 -19.92 -6.32 -17.08
CA MET A 255 -18.94 -5.28 -17.40
C MET A 255 -19.04 -4.88 -18.87
N GLU A 256 -19.31 -5.81 -19.78
CA GLU A 256 -19.57 -5.52 -21.19
C GLU A 256 -20.82 -4.64 -21.37
N ILE A 257 -21.90 -4.97 -20.65
CA ILE A 257 -23.14 -4.15 -20.62
C ILE A 257 -22.85 -2.74 -20.10
N ASP A 258 -22.10 -2.61 -19.00
CA ASP A 258 -21.74 -1.32 -18.42
C ASP A 258 -20.90 -0.46 -19.39
N TYR A 259 -19.92 -1.05 -20.08
CA TYR A 259 -19.10 -0.35 -21.07
C TYR A 259 -19.91 0.09 -22.29
N LYS A 260 -20.82 -0.77 -22.79
CA LYS A 260 -21.72 -0.40 -23.88
C LYS A 260 -22.58 0.79 -23.48
N ARG A 261 -23.17 0.74 -22.28
CA ARG A 261 -23.99 1.84 -21.75
C ARG A 261 -23.15 3.11 -21.55
N LEU A 262 -21.94 3.00 -21.01
CA LEU A 262 -21.02 4.13 -20.87
C LEU A 262 -20.74 4.82 -22.22
N ASN A 263 -20.50 4.03 -23.27
CA ASN A 263 -20.21 4.54 -24.61
C ASN A 263 -21.43 5.22 -25.25
N GLU A 264 -22.64 4.69 -25.05
CA GLU A 264 -23.88 5.36 -25.44
C GLU A 264 -23.99 6.72 -24.76
N LEU A 265 -23.86 6.76 -23.43
CA LEU A 265 -23.97 7.99 -22.64
C LEU A 265 -22.91 9.04 -22.99
N ARG A 266 -21.68 8.60 -23.31
CA ARG A 266 -20.58 9.48 -23.73
C ARG A 266 -20.91 10.31 -24.97
N GLN A 267 -21.75 9.80 -25.87
CA GLN A 267 -22.17 10.54 -27.08
C GLN A 267 -23.13 11.69 -26.77
N TYR A 268 -23.89 11.58 -25.68
CA TYR A 268 -24.86 12.58 -25.25
C TYR A 268 -24.29 13.62 -24.29
N PHE A 269 -23.20 13.31 -23.58
CA PHE A 269 -22.56 14.28 -22.70
C PHE A 269 -21.78 15.33 -23.50
N ARG A 270 -22.31 16.56 -23.53
CA ARG A 270 -21.60 17.76 -24.02
C ARG A 270 -21.63 18.80 -22.91
N PRO A 271 -20.47 19.25 -22.38
CA PRO A 271 -20.41 20.23 -21.28
C PRO A 271 -21.16 21.55 -21.56
N SER A 272 -21.38 21.89 -22.83
CA SER A 272 -22.09 23.07 -23.29
C SER A 272 -23.60 22.87 -23.48
N ASP A 273 -24.13 21.65 -23.35
CA ASP A 273 -25.51 21.32 -23.67
C ASP A 273 -26.40 21.26 -22.43
N THR A 274 -27.24 22.30 -22.27
CA THR A 274 -28.16 22.45 -21.15
C THR A 274 -29.42 21.59 -21.26
N THR A 275 -29.59 20.82 -22.33
CA THR A 275 -30.81 20.02 -22.59
C THR A 275 -30.73 18.58 -22.05
N ILE A 276 -29.56 18.16 -21.55
CA ILE A 276 -29.35 16.79 -21.10
C ILE A 276 -30.16 16.49 -19.84
N ASN A 277 -30.90 15.37 -19.88
CA ASN A 277 -31.69 14.88 -18.76
C ASN A 277 -30.81 14.61 -17.53
N ARG A 278 -31.20 15.17 -16.37
CA ARG A 278 -30.51 15.02 -15.06
C ARG A 278 -30.19 13.57 -14.72
N ASN A 279 -31.14 12.66 -14.94
CA ASN A 279 -30.97 11.24 -14.63
C ASN A 279 -29.88 10.59 -15.50
N THR A 280 -29.75 11.06 -16.75
CA THR A 280 -28.71 10.60 -17.68
C THR A 280 -27.32 11.02 -17.22
N ILE A 281 -27.17 12.26 -16.72
CA ILE A 281 -25.90 12.74 -16.16
C ILE A 281 -25.54 11.95 -14.90
N LEU A 282 -26.52 11.72 -14.01
CA LEU A 282 -26.33 10.95 -12.80
C LEU A 282 -25.84 9.53 -13.12
N GLU A 283 -26.56 8.82 -13.99
CA GLU A 283 -26.19 7.47 -14.46
C GLU A 283 -24.78 7.45 -15.04
N TYR A 284 -24.46 8.45 -15.87
CA TYR A 284 -23.14 8.57 -16.50
C TYR A 284 -22.02 8.74 -15.47
N ALA A 285 -22.21 9.60 -14.46
CA ALA A 285 -21.24 9.79 -13.38
C ALA A 285 -20.99 8.48 -12.61
N TYR A 286 -22.04 7.74 -12.25
CA TYR A 286 -21.89 6.47 -11.53
C TYR A 286 -21.25 5.38 -12.38
N LEU A 287 -21.53 5.32 -13.68
CA LEU A 287 -20.85 4.39 -14.59
C LEU A 287 -19.37 4.71 -14.75
N LEU A 288 -19.01 6.00 -14.85
CA LEU A 288 -17.60 6.41 -14.89
C LEU A 288 -16.88 5.97 -13.61
N LYS A 289 -17.49 6.22 -12.44
CA LYS A 289 -16.94 5.77 -11.15
C LYS A 289 -16.78 4.25 -11.08
N LYS A 290 -17.82 3.49 -11.44
CA LYS A 290 -17.83 2.01 -11.43
C LYS A 290 -16.76 1.41 -12.35
N LEU A 291 -16.50 2.05 -13.49
CA LEU A 291 -15.52 1.60 -14.49
C LEU A 291 -14.14 2.27 -14.34
N HIS A 292 -13.89 2.93 -13.20
CA HIS A 292 -12.63 3.63 -12.88
C HIS A 292 -12.18 4.63 -13.96
N GLN A 293 -13.14 5.31 -14.60
CA GLN A 293 -12.91 6.37 -15.58
C GLN A 293 -12.95 7.75 -14.93
N ALA A 294 -12.37 8.76 -15.59
CA ALA A 294 -12.40 10.14 -15.12
C ALA A 294 -13.85 10.68 -15.05
N PHE A 295 -14.29 11.10 -13.86
CA PHE A 295 -15.67 11.56 -13.62
C PHE A 295 -15.77 13.01 -13.10
N ASN A 296 -14.65 13.66 -12.72
CA ASN A 296 -14.67 14.92 -11.98
C ASN A 296 -15.43 16.04 -12.72
N GLU A 297 -15.27 16.17 -14.04
CA GLU A 297 -16.00 17.16 -14.84
C GLU A 297 -17.52 16.90 -14.86
N VAL A 298 -17.92 15.64 -14.99
CA VAL A 298 -19.33 15.23 -15.01
C VAL A 298 -19.98 15.47 -13.65
N VAL A 299 -19.27 15.17 -12.56
CA VAL A 299 -19.71 15.46 -11.19
C VAL A 299 -19.90 16.96 -10.99
N ASN A 300 -18.93 17.78 -11.39
CA ASN A 300 -19.05 19.24 -11.29
C ASN A 300 -20.22 19.78 -12.12
N TYR A 301 -20.41 19.24 -13.32
CA TYR A 301 -21.54 19.60 -14.18
C TYR A 301 -22.88 19.27 -13.50
N TYR A 302 -23.03 18.05 -12.95
CA TYR A 302 -24.22 17.64 -12.22
C TYR A 302 -24.50 18.54 -11.02
N LEU A 303 -23.49 18.80 -10.19
CA LEU A 303 -23.63 19.65 -9.00
C LEU A 303 -24.02 21.09 -9.37
N LYS A 304 -23.51 21.60 -10.49
CA LYS A 304 -23.89 22.92 -11.03
C LYS A 304 -25.34 22.94 -11.51
N LEU A 305 -25.79 21.89 -12.19
CA LEU A 305 -27.18 21.74 -12.66
C LEU A 305 -28.17 21.65 -11.49
N GLU A 306 -27.75 20.97 -10.41
CA GLU A 306 -28.55 20.73 -9.20
C GLU A 306 -28.33 21.75 -8.09
N LYS A 307 -27.66 22.88 -8.36
CA LYS A 307 -27.24 23.88 -7.34
C LYS A 307 -28.36 24.30 -6.39
N ASP A 308 -29.59 24.45 -6.88
CA ASP A 308 -30.75 24.92 -6.11
C ASP A 308 -31.48 23.77 -5.39
N ARG A 309 -30.99 22.52 -5.51
CA ARG A 309 -31.60 21.29 -5.00
C ARG A 309 -30.60 20.39 -4.26
N LEU A 310 -29.39 20.89 -3.96
CA LEU A 310 -28.35 20.11 -3.27
C LEU A 310 -28.75 19.67 -1.85
N TYR A 311 -29.79 20.28 -1.28
CA TYR A 311 -30.36 19.90 0.02
C TYR A 311 -31.18 18.60 0.00
N THR A 312 -31.57 18.10 -1.19
CA THR A 312 -32.39 16.89 -1.29
C THR A 312 -31.59 15.63 -0.94
N GLU A 313 -32.23 14.63 -0.32
CA GLU A 313 -31.58 13.37 0.09
C GLU A 313 -30.85 12.67 -1.07
N HIS A 314 -31.43 12.70 -2.27
CA HIS A 314 -30.81 12.16 -3.48
C HIS A 314 -29.47 12.84 -3.79
N ASN A 315 -29.45 14.18 -3.83
CA ASN A 315 -28.24 14.94 -4.11
C ASN A 315 -27.24 14.87 -2.95
N LYS A 316 -27.71 14.74 -1.70
CA LYS A 316 -26.85 14.51 -0.54
C LYS A 316 -26.10 13.19 -0.67
N ASN A 317 -26.77 12.12 -1.08
CA ASN A 317 -26.13 10.82 -1.34
C ASN A 317 -25.15 10.91 -2.52
N PHE A 318 -25.50 11.59 -3.62
CA PHE A 318 -24.57 11.83 -4.73
C PHE A 318 -23.30 12.57 -4.28
N ILE A 319 -23.45 13.66 -3.53
CA ILE A 319 -22.32 14.41 -2.95
C ILE A 319 -21.45 13.48 -2.11
N TYR A 320 -22.06 12.66 -1.24
CA TYR A 320 -21.32 11.70 -0.44
C TYR A 320 -20.57 10.71 -1.33
N ASP A 321 -21.22 10.07 -2.30
CA ASP A 321 -20.59 9.04 -3.13
C ASP A 321 -19.41 9.55 -3.98
N PHE A 322 -19.42 10.83 -4.36
CA PHE A 322 -18.37 11.43 -5.20
C PHE A 322 -17.35 12.28 -4.45
N ALA A 323 -17.53 12.49 -3.15
CA ALA A 323 -16.55 13.13 -2.27
C ALA A 323 -15.41 12.16 -1.89
N ILE A 324 -14.78 11.58 -2.91
CA ILE A 324 -13.66 10.62 -2.80
C ILE A 324 -12.33 11.20 -3.29
N ASN A 325 -12.33 12.43 -3.79
CA ASN A 325 -11.16 13.26 -4.11
C ASN A 325 -11.54 14.74 -4.02
N LEU A 326 -10.58 15.64 -4.21
CA LEU A 326 -10.79 17.10 -4.15
C LEU A 326 -10.72 17.78 -5.54
N GLU A 327 -10.61 17.02 -6.61
CA GLU A 327 -10.56 17.51 -7.99
C GLU A 327 -11.95 17.92 -8.50
N ASN A 328 -13.00 17.47 -7.82
CA ASN A 328 -14.38 17.91 -8.02
C ASN A 328 -14.93 18.68 -6.79
N GLN A 329 -16.14 19.24 -6.92
CA GLN A 329 -16.79 20.09 -5.92
C GLN A 329 -17.57 19.30 -4.85
N ALA A 330 -17.71 17.97 -4.96
CA ALA A 330 -18.51 17.18 -4.03
C ALA A 330 -17.99 17.30 -2.59
N ILE A 331 -16.67 17.22 -2.39
CA ILE A 331 -16.07 17.37 -1.06
C ILE A 331 -16.33 18.75 -0.45
N ASP A 332 -16.37 19.81 -1.26
CA ASP A 332 -16.63 21.17 -0.79
C ASP A 332 -18.06 21.28 -0.22
N TYR A 333 -19.04 20.64 -0.88
CA TYR A 333 -20.41 20.56 -0.39
C TYR A 333 -20.54 19.63 0.82
N LEU A 334 -19.86 18.48 0.82
CA LEU A 334 -19.86 17.56 1.96
C LEU A 334 -19.37 18.27 3.22
N VAL A 335 -18.22 18.95 3.13
CA VAL A 335 -17.61 19.66 4.27
C VAL A 335 -18.45 20.86 4.71
N SER A 336 -19.11 21.55 3.77
CA SER A 336 -20.00 22.67 4.11
C SER A 336 -21.19 22.27 4.98
N ASP A 337 -21.64 21.02 4.90
CA ASP A 337 -22.76 20.49 5.68
C ASP A 337 -22.36 19.20 6.42
N ILE A 338 -21.13 19.18 6.95
CA ILE A 338 -20.53 17.96 7.49
C ILE A 338 -21.32 17.37 8.67
N GLN A 339 -22.02 18.21 9.44
CA GLN A 339 -22.82 17.75 10.58
C GLN A 339 -24.01 16.91 10.11
N TYR A 340 -24.71 17.32 9.05
CA TYR A 340 -25.77 16.51 8.45
C TYR A 340 -25.24 15.11 8.08
N TYR A 341 -24.08 15.04 7.41
CA TYR A 341 -23.48 13.77 7.01
C TYR A 341 -23.06 12.94 8.22
N LYS A 342 -22.44 13.54 9.24
CA LYS A 342 -22.02 12.83 10.46
C LYS A 342 -23.22 12.27 11.22
N THR A 343 -24.33 12.99 11.29
CA THR A 343 -25.58 12.51 11.91
C THR A 343 -26.21 11.36 11.12
N ARG A 344 -26.19 11.40 9.78
CA ARG A 344 -26.88 10.41 8.93
C ARG A 344 -26.06 9.17 8.59
N LYS A 345 -24.74 9.32 8.41
CA LYS A 345 -23.82 8.26 7.97
C LYS A 345 -22.88 7.76 9.07
N GLY A 346 -22.84 8.46 10.20
CA GLY A 346 -21.92 8.20 11.30
C GLY A 346 -20.64 9.04 11.20
N GLY A 347 -20.20 9.57 12.35
CA GLY A 347 -19.03 10.45 12.44
C GLY A 347 -17.76 9.83 11.85
N ASP A 348 -17.49 8.58 12.20
CA ASP A 348 -16.27 7.87 11.79
C ASP A 348 -16.24 7.57 10.29
N ALA A 349 -17.39 7.20 9.71
CA ALA A 349 -17.48 6.94 8.27
C ALA A 349 -17.18 8.21 7.47
N VAL A 350 -17.78 9.34 7.87
CA VAL A 350 -17.53 10.64 7.22
C VAL A 350 -16.09 11.08 7.42
N ASN A 351 -15.54 10.96 8.63
CA ASN A 351 -14.15 11.31 8.91
C ASN A 351 -13.18 10.48 8.06
N ARG A 352 -13.38 9.16 7.97
CA ARG A 352 -12.56 8.28 7.11
C ARG A 352 -12.67 8.68 5.65
N GLN A 353 -13.87 8.97 5.16
CA GLN A 353 -14.05 9.36 3.78
C GLN A 353 -13.33 10.67 3.43
N VAL A 354 -13.45 11.70 4.28
CA VAL A 354 -12.72 12.96 4.10
C VAL A 354 -11.21 12.71 4.10
N LYS A 355 -10.70 11.91 5.04
CA LYS A 355 -9.27 11.54 5.10
C LYS A 355 -8.81 10.82 3.82
N ASN A 356 -9.58 9.85 3.33
CA ASN A 356 -9.25 9.12 2.10
C ASN A 356 -9.22 10.06 0.89
N ALA A 357 -10.22 10.94 0.75
CA ALA A 357 -10.26 11.91 -0.33
C ALA A 357 -9.04 12.85 -0.33
N ILE A 358 -8.63 13.30 0.86
CA ILE A 358 -7.41 14.10 1.06
C ILE A 358 -6.18 13.30 0.67
N ASN A 359 -6.02 12.06 1.15
CA ASN A 359 -4.88 11.21 0.83
C ASN A 359 -4.72 11.04 -0.69
N TYR A 360 -5.78 10.62 -1.39
CA TYR A 360 -5.74 10.48 -2.86
C TYR A 360 -5.34 11.79 -3.55
N THR A 361 -5.89 12.90 -3.09
CA THR A 361 -5.60 14.23 -3.66
C THR A 361 -4.15 14.64 -3.43
N VAL A 362 -3.61 14.44 -2.22
CA VAL A 362 -2.22 14.81 -1.90
C VAL A 362 -1.25 14.02 -2.76
N LEU A 363 -1.56 12.76 -3.04
CA LEU A 363 -0.77 11.92 -3.94
C LEU A 363 -0.83 12.39 -5.39
N THR A 364 -2.01 12.76 -5.91
CA THR A 364 -2.13 13.46 -7.20
C THR A 364 -1.30 14.73 -7.22
N ALA A 365 -1.41 15.56 -6.17
CA ALA A 365 -0.68 16.83 -6.05
C ALA A 365 0.85 16.63 -6.02
N ILE A 366 1.35 15.54 -5.43
CA ILE A 366 2.78 15.18 -5.47
C ILE A 366 3.21 14.84 -6.89
N ARG A 367 2.49 13.91 -7.54
CA ARG A 367 2.79 13.46 -8.90
C ARG A 367 2.84 14.62 -9.90
N GLU A 368 1.93 15.57 -9.74
CA GLU A 368 1.78 16.73 -10.62
C GLU A 368 2.55 17.96 -10.13
N LYS A 369 3.17 17.89 -8.95
CA LYS A 369 3.78 19.03 -8.24
C LYS A 369 2.83 20.22 -8.08
N ASP A 370 1.53 19.95 -7.93
CA ASP A 370 0.46 20.95 -7.85
C ASP A 370 0.27 21.47 -6.41
N ARG A 371 0.89 22.62 -6.12
CA ARG A 371 0.75 23.31 -4.83
C ARG A 371 -0.66 23.87 -4.58
N LYS A 372 -1.43 24.18 -5.63
CA LYS A 372 -2.79 24.70 -5.47
C LYS A 372 -3.73 23.58 -5.03
N LEU A 373 -3.59 22.40 -5.64
CA LEU A 373 -4.34 21.22 -5.24
C LEU A 373 -4.00 20.81 -3.80
N PHE A 374 -2.72 20.86 -3.42
CA PHE A 374 -2.32 20.65 -2.04
C PHE A 374 -2.90 21.70 -1.06
N ALA A 375 -2.87 22.99 -1.43
CA ALA A 375 -3.48 24.04 -0.60
C ALA A 375 -5.00 23.83 -0.41
N LYS A 376 -5.70 23.30 -1.43
CA LYS A 376 -7.10 22.87 -1.30
C LYS A 376 -7.25 21.75 -0.26
N ALA A 377 -6.35 20.76 -0.27
CA ALA A 377 -6.34 19.69 0.73
C ALA A 377 -6.19 20.23 2.16
N GLU A 378 -5.28 21.17 2.39
CA GLU A 378 -5.14 21.84 3.70
C GLU A 378 -6.43 22.55 4.12
N GLN A 379 -7.07 23.30 3.22
CA GLN A 379 -8.35 23.97 3.51
C GLN A 379 -9.45 22.99 3.90
N VAL A 380 -9.53 21.83 3.24
CA VAL A 380 -10.50 20.78 3.56
C VAL A 380 -10.22 20.18 4.94
N ILE A 381 -8.95 19.95 5.31
CA ILE A 381 -8.57 19.49 6.66
C ILE A 381 -9.08 20.49 7.72
N TYR A 382 -8.83 21.78 7.55
CA TYR A 382 -9.26 22.80 8.51
C TYR A 382 -10.79 22.89 8.62
N ARG A 383 -11.52 22.85 7.50
CA ARG A 383 -12.98 23.01 7.48
C ARG A 383 -13.75 21.77 7.94
N SER A 384 -13.14 20.58 7.87
CA SER A 384 -13.80 19.31 8.21
C SER A 384 -13.83 18.99 9.70
N HIS A 385 -13.12 19.76 10.54
CA HIS A 385 -13.08 19.55 11.99
C HIS A 385 -12.77 18.08 12.34
N LEU A 386 -11.77 17.50 11.66
CA LEU A 386 -11.37 16.11 11.89
C LEU A 386 -10.81 15.94 13.30
N PRO A 387 -11.03 14.78 13.95
CA PRO A 387 -10.31 14.45 15.16
C PRO A 387 -8.81 14.38 14.85
N ASN A 388 -7.99 14.95 15.73
CA ASN A 388 -6.54 15.02 15.59
C ASN A 388 -6.07 15.63 14.26
N TYR A 389 -6.76 16.68 13.78
CA TYR A 389 -6.47 17.30 12.49
C TYR A 389 -5.03 17.83 12.38
N GLU A 390 -4.40 18.24 13.47
CA GLU A 390 -3.02 18.76 13.47
C GLU A 390 -2.00 17.68 13.10
N ALA A 391 -2.12 16.49 13.69
CA ALA A 391 -1.28 15.34 13.35
C ALA A 391 -1.49 14.91 11.89
N PHE A 392 -2.75 14.85 11.45
CA PHE A 392 -3.07 14.51 10.07
C PHE A 392 -2.57 15.56 9.06
N LEU A 393 -2.68 16.85 9.41
CA LEU A 393 -2.14 17.94 8.60
C LEU A 393 -0.61 17.88 8.51
N PHE A 394 0.06 17.59 9.62
CA PHE A 394 1.50 17.38 9.65
C PHE A 394 1.92 16.22 8.74
N GLU A 395 1.22 15.09 8.79
CA GLU A 395 1.45 13.94 7.93
C GLU A 395 1.31 14.31 6.45
N MET A 396 0.20 14.97 6.07
CA MET A 396 -0.05 15.37 4.69
C MET A 396 0.98 16.39 4.17
N ARG A 397 1.38 17.37 4.99
CA ARG A 397 2.47 18.31 4.67
C ARG A 397 3.81 17.59 4.51
N SER A 398 4.10 16.66 5.40
CA SER A 398 5.32 15.86 5.35
C SER A 398 5.38 15.05 4.07
N LEU A 399 4.30 14.35 3.73
CA LEU A 399 4.19 13.55 2.50
C LEU A 399 4.35 14.43 1.26
N PHE A 400 3.64 15.55 1.19
CA PHE A 400 3.70 16.47 0.05
C PHE A 400 5.10 17.04 -0.18
N TYR A 401 5.71 17.66 0.85
CA TYR A 401 7.01 18.31 0.68
C TYR A 401 8.14 17.31 0.41
N GLN A 402 8.06 16.10 0.98
CA GLN A 402 9.00 15.01 0.61
C GLN A 402 8.81 14.59 -0.85
N GLY A 403 7.55 14.37 -1.27
CA GLY A 403 7.24 13.90 -2.62
C GLY A 403 7.63 14.89 -3.72
N ILE A 404 7.58 16.19 -3.46
CA ILE A 404 8.04 17.22 -4.41
C ILE A 404 9.49 17.65 -4.17
N GLU A 405 10.20 17.01 -3.23
CA GLU A 405 11.58 17.31 -2.83
C GLU A 405 11.82 18.76 -2.36
N ASP A 406 10.79 19.40 -1.78
CA ASP A 406 10.90 20.73 -1.19
C ASP A 406 11.41 20.63 0.26
N TRP A 407 12.69 20.29 0.38
CA TRP A 407 13.35 20.10 1.67
C TRP A 407 13.47 21.40 2.49
N SER A 408 13.37 22.57 1.86
CA SER A 408 13.34 23.86 2.55
C SER A 408 12.01 24.06 3.28
N ALA A 409 10.88 23.82 2.61
CA ALA A 409 9.57 23.89 3.25
C ALA A 409 9.40 22.76 4.28
N TYR A 410 9.82 21.54 3.94
CA TYR A 410 9.80 20.39 4.85
C TYR A 410 10.53 20.69 6.16
N SER A 411 11.79 21.16 6.08
CA SER A 411 12.61 21.39 7.28
C SER A 411 12.05 22.47 8.20
N LYS A 412 11.50 23.55 7.64
CA LYS A 412 10.84 24.61 8.42
C LYS A 412 9.58 24.10 9.11
N MET A 413 8.75 23.35 8.38
CA MET A 413 7.50 22.79 8.88
C MET A 413 7.75 21.77 10.00
N VAL A 414 8.65 20.81 9.77
CA VAL A 414 9.02 19.81 10.78
C VAL A 414 9.66 20.47 11.99
N SER A 415 10.60 21.41 11.78
CA SER A 415 11.22 22.10 12.90
C SER A 415 10.20 22.78 13.81
N ARG A 416 9.17 23.42 13.24
CA ARG A 416 8.11 24.05 14.04
C ARG A 416 7.29 23.00 14.79
N TYR A 417 6.88 21.95 14.09
CA TYR A 417 6.09 20.87 14.71
C TYR A 417 6.82 20.22 15.88
N MET A 418 8.12 19.96 15.74
CA MET A 418 8.97 19.39 16.80
C MET A 418 9.21 20.35 17.98
N GLU A 419 9.05 21.65 17.80
CA GLU A 419 9.15 22.66 18.87
C GLU A 419 7.84 22.81 19.64
N GLU A 420 6.71 22.61 18.96
CA GLU A 420 5.36 22.76 19.51
C GLU A 420 4.82 21.47 20.15
N ASN A 421 5.45 20.31 19.86
CA ASN A 421 4.98 19.00 20.29
C ASN A 421 6.08 18.19 20.98
N THR A 422 5.70 17.46 22.03
CA THR A 422 6.59 16.52 22.70
C THR A 422 6.61 15.19 21.95
N ILE A 423 7.75 14.82 21.38
CA ILE A 423 7.98 13.53 20.73
C ILE A 423 8.94 12.71 21.60
N SER A 424 8.45 11.59 22.13
CA SER A 424 9.21 10.72 23.04
C SER A 424 9.60 9.37 22.43
N ASP A 425 9.27 9.13 21.16
CA ASP A 425 9.65 7.91 20.45
C ASP A 425 11.06 8.08 19.85
N PRO A 426 12.05 7.28 20.28
CA PRO A 426 13.43 7.41 19.81
C PRO A 426 13.59 7.06 18.32
N VAL A 427 12.74 6.19 17.77
CA VAL A 427 12.74 5.81 16.35
C VAL A 427 12.27 6.99 15.50
N ILE A 428 11.18 7.66 15.89
CA ILE A 428 10.66 8.84 15.18
C ILE A 428 11.66 9.99 15.21
N LEU A 429 12.26 10.28 16.38
CA LEU A 429 13.27 11.31 16.52
C LEU A 429 14.47 11.08 15.59
N ASN A 430 14.95 9.83 15.53
CA ASN A 430 16.04 9.46 14.64
C ASN A 430 15.64 9.53 13.16
N ASP A 431 14.46 9.02 12.79
CA ASP A 431 14.00 9.00 11.40
C ASP A 431 13.90 10.42 10.82
N ILE A 432 13.36 11.37 11.59
CA ILE A 432 13.34 12.79 11.23
C ILE A 432 14.76 13.33 11.09
N ALA A 433 15.64 13.06 12.06
CA ALA A 433 17.02 13.52 12.01
C ALA A 433 17.79 12.99 10.79
N LEU A 434 17.54 11.72 10.42
CA LEU A 434 18.13 11.07 9.24
C LEU A 434 17.62 11.69 7.93
N LYS A 435 16.32 12.02 7.84
CA LYS A 435 15.77 12.77 6.69
C LYS A 435 16.43 14.14 6.54
N PHE A 436 16.67 14.85 7.65
CA PHE A 436 17.41 16.11 7.64
C PHE A 436 18.85 15.92 7.20
N GLN A 437 19.54 14.90 7.73
CA GLN A 437 20.91 14.55 7.39
C GLN A 437 21.09 14.38 5.87
N ARG A 438 20.17 13.64 5.23
CA ARG A 438 20.22 13.29 3.81
C ARG A 438 19.90 14.47 2.89
N ASN A 439 18.93 15.30 3.26
CA ASN A 439 18.30 16.20 2.30
C ASN A 439 18.38 17.70 2.64
N VAL A 440 18.72 18.07 3.88
CA VAL A 440 18.69 19.48 4.33
C VAL A 440 20.11 20.03 4.42
N ASN A 441 20.37 21.15 3.73
CA ASN A 441 21.69 21.82 3.71
C ASN A 441 21.83 22.98 4.71
N ASP A 442 20.74 23.46 5.29
CA ASP A 442 20.77 24.55 6.27
C ASP A 442 21.43 24.08 7.58
N LYS A 443 22.59 24.66 7.91
CA LYS A 443 23.36 24.31 9.12
C LYS A 443 22.58 24.53 10.43
N LYS A 444 21.68 25.52 10.49
CA LYS A 444 20.84 25.75 11.67
C LYS A 444 19.82 24.62 11.82
N MET A 445 19.23 24.16 10.72
CA MET A 445 18.30 23.03 10.73
C MET A 445 19.00 21.70 11.04
N LEU A 446 20.21 21.49 10.51
CA LEU A 446 21.03 20.33 10.86
C LEU A 446 21.40 20.30 12.35
N LYS A 447 21.64 21.47 12.97
CA LYS A 447 21.86 21.57 14.41
C LYS A 447 20.62 21.14 15.22
N LYS A 448 19.41 21.45 14.75
CA LYS A 448 18.17 20.95 15.37
C LYS A 448 18.06 19.43 15.25
N ALA A 449 18.36 18.88 14.08
CA ALA A 449 18.40 17.43 13.85
C ALA A 449 19.41 16.73 14.77
N ILE A 450 20.56 17.35 15.04
CA ILE A 450 21.52 16.87 16.05
C ILE A 450 20.87 16.80 17.45
N GLY A 451 20.14 17.84 17.85
CA GLY A 451 19.41 17.82 19.13
C GLY A 451 18.39 16.67 19.20
N TRP A 452 17.64 16.43 18.12
CA TRP A 452 16.66 15.35 18.09
C TRP A 452 17.29 13.95 18.15
N VAL A 453 18.38 13.70 17.42
CA VAL A 453 19.06 12.40 17.49
C VAL A 453 19.78 12.19 18.83
N GLN A 454 20.28 13.25 19.46
CA GLN A 454 20.83 13.18 20.82
C GLN A 454 19.75 12.81 21.84
N GLU A 455 18.54 13.37 21.69
CA GLU A 455 17.40 12.99 22.52
C GLU A 455 16.97 11.54 22.27
N SER A 456 16.97 11.08 21.01
CA SER A 456 16.77 9.66 20.65
C SER A 456 17.75 8.75 21.39
N ILE A 457 19.06 9.06 21.34
CA ILE A 457 20.13 8.31 22.05
C ILE A 457 19.90 8.32 23.56
N ARG A 458 19.45 9.45 24.12
CA ARG A 458 19.18 9.61 25.55
C ARG A 458 18.03 8.72 26.02
N ILE A 459 16.97 8.60 25.22
CA ILE A 459 15.80 7.77 25.51
C ILE A 459 16.18 6.30 25.35
N GLU A 460 16.77 5.93 24.22
CA GLU A 460 17.20 4.57 23.94
C GLU A 460 18.50 4.59 23.13
N ASN A 461 19.60 4.14 23.75
CA ASN A 461 20.90 4.15 23.11
C ASN A 461 21.05 2.96 22.16
N GLU A 462 21.04 3.21 20.84
CA GLU A 462 21.02 2.17 19.81
C GLU A 462 22.06 2.40 18.71
N TYR A 463 22.34 1.37 17.91
CA TYR A 463 23.27 1.53 16.77
C TYR A 463 22.77 2.61 15.79
N TYR A 464 21.48 2.57 15.43
CA TYR A 464 20.92 3.40 14.37
C TYR A 464 21.02 4.90 14.68
N ASN A 465 20.77 5.32 15.92
CA ASN A 465 20.75 6.73 16.28
C ASN A 465 22.16 7.28 16.52
N ASN A 466 23.08 6.48 17.07
CA ASN A 466 24.50 6.84 17.11
C ASN A 466 25.10 6.99 15.71
N TYR A 467 24.71 6.10 14.77
CA TYR A 467 25.15 6.20 13.39
C TYR A 467 24.60 7.45 12.69
N THR A 468 23.30 7.74 12.83
CA THR A 468 22.71 8.99 12.32
C THR A 468 23.40 10.24 12.91
N TYR A 469 23.71 10.22 14.21
CA TYR A 469 24.44 11.31 14.86
C TYR A 469 25.83 11.51 14.24
N ALA A 470 26.58 10.44 14.00
CA ALA A 470 27.86 10.50 13.31
C ALA A 470 27.74 11.12 11.90
N LEU A 471 26.73 10.71 11.12
CA LEU A 471 26.48 11.24 9.79
C LEU A 471 26.11 12.74 9.79
N LEU A 472 25.37 13.20 10.79
CA LEU A 472 25.06 14.62 10.97
C LEU A 472 26.31 15.43 11.32
N LEU A 473 27.20 14.90 12.16
CA LEU A 473 28.46 15.56 12.51
C LEU A 473 29.40 15.70 11.29
N VAL A 474 29.40 14.71 10.38
CA VAL A 474 30.09 14.86 9.08
C VAL A 474 29.52 16.03 8.29
N ARG A 475 28.18 16.14 8.21
CA ARG A 475 27.50 17.25 7.51
C ARG A 475 27.78 18.61 8.13
N MET A 476 28.08 18.64 9.43
CA MET A 476 28.48 19.84 10.17
C MET A 476 29.98 20.16 10.09
N ASN A 477 30.77 19.35 9.37
CA ASN A 477 32.22 19.46 9.28
C ASN A 477 32.92 19.32 10.65
N GLU A 478 32.47 18.36 11.46
CA GLU A 478 33.04 18.01 12.77
C GLU A 478 33.60 16.57 12.78
N PRO A 479 34.65 16.28 11.98
CA PRO A 479 35.09 14.91 11.68
C PRO A 479 35.59 14.13 12.91
N GLN A 480 36.22 14.79 13.89
CA GLN A 480 36.69 14.13 15.11
C GLN A 480 35.50 13.66 15.97
N LYS A 481 34.44 14.47 16.07
CA LYS A 481 33.23 14.06 16.80
C LYS A 481 32.47 12.99 16.02
N ALA A 482 32.40 13.11 14.69
CA ALA A 482 31.79 12.10 13.83
C ALA A 482 32.47 10.73 13.99
N TYR A 483 33.81 10.72 14.06
CA TYR A 483 34.60 9.52 14.31
C TYR A 483 34.24 8.88 15.67
N ALA A 484 34.22 9.67 16.74
CA ALA A 484 33.84 9.18 18.08
C ALA A 484 32.39 8.62 18.11
N ALA A 485 31.44 9.30 17.48
CA ALA A 485 30.05 8.86 17.39
C ALA A 485 29.91 7.54 16.60
N ALA A 486 30.63 7.40 15.48
CA ALA A 486 30.63 6.17 14.69
C ALA A 486 31.28 4.98 15.44
N GLN A 487 32.34 5.23 16.21
CA GLN A 487 32.90 4.22 17.12
C GLN A 487 31.87 3.81 18.18
N ASN A 488 31.18 4.77 18.78
CA ASN A 488 30.15 4.48 19.78
C ASN A 488 29.00 3.65 19.19
N ALA A 489 28.57 3.93 17.95
CA ALA A 489 27.57 3.12 17.26
C ALA A 489 27.98 1.64 17.20
N ILE A 490 29.22 1.36 16.79
CA ILE A 490 29.76 -0.02 16.72
C ILE A 490 29.77 -0.68 18.10
N VAL A 491 30.23 0.04 19.13
CA VAL A 491 30.25 -0.47 20.51
C VAL A 491 28.84 -0.82 20.98
N VAL A 492 27.86 0.04 20.73
CA VAL A 492 26.45 -0.22 21.10
C VAL A 492 25.91 -1.46 20.36
N ALA A 493 26.15 -1.59 19.06
CA ALA A 493 25.76 -2.79 18.31
C ALA A 493 26.37 -4.08 18.88
N GLN A 494 27.66 -4.04 19.24
CA GLN A 494 28.35 -5.17 19.86
C GLN A 494 27.77 -5.51 21.24
N MET A 495 27.43 -4.50 22.06
CA MET A 495 26.78 -4.71 23.36
C MET A 495 25.39 -5.31 23.22
N ARG A 496 24.62 -4.95 22.18
CA ARG A 496 23.30 -5.54 21.91
C ARG A 496 23.38 -7.00 21.47
N ASN A 497 24.48 -7.41 20.83
CA ASN A 497 24.73 -8.79 20.38
C ASN A 497 23.55 -9.40 19.61
N ASN A 498 22.88 -8.60 18.78
CA ASN A 498 21.65 -8.95 18.08
C ASN A 498 21.84 -9.12 16.56
N GLY A 499 23.09 -9.18 16.09
CA GLY A 499 23.40 -9.33 14.66
C GLY A 499 23.26 -8.05 13.83
N THR A 500 23.21 -6.86 14.45
CA THR A 500 23.18 -5.59 13.72
C THR A 500 24.38 -5.45 12.77
N ASP A 501 24.13 -5.11 11.51
CA ASP A 501 25.20 -4.86 10.52
C ASP A 501 25.93 -3.54 10.81
N ILE A 502 27.19 -3.67 11.24
CA ILE A 502 28.08 -2.55 11.55
C ILE A 502 28.93 -2.07 10.37
N SER A 503 28.82 -2.73 9.22
CA SER A 503 29.63 -2.41 8.02
C SER A 503 29.52 -0.93 7.61
N PRO A 504 28.34 -0.28 7.63
CA PRO A 504 28.22 1.15 7.30
C PRO A 504 29.00 2.07 8.24
N ALA A 505 29.05 1.75 9.54
CA ALA A 505 29.82 2.52 10.51
C ALA A 505 31.33 2.29 10.35
N MET A 506 31.76 1.06 10.05
CA MET A 506 33.17 0.76 9.76
C MET A 506 33.67 1.51 8.52
N GLN A 507 32.90 1.49 7.42
CA GLN A 507 33.23 2.24 6.21
C GLN A 507 33.34 3.75 6.46
N LEU A 508 32.45 4.29 7.30
CA LEU A 508 32.52 5.69 7.71
C LEU A 508 33.82 6.00 8.48
N LEU A 509 34.23 5.15 9.42
CA LEU A 509 35.47 5.32 10.17
C LEU A 509 36.71 5.29 9.27
N ASP A 510 36.75 4.37 8.31
CA ASP A 510 37.87 4.25 7.38
C ASP A 510 37.99 5.49 6.49
N ARG A 511 36.86 6.02 6.01
CA ARG A 511 36.83 7.29 5.27
C ARG A 511 37.33 8.46 6.11
N LEU A 512 36.85 8.60 7.35
CA LEU A 512 37.25 9.70 8.23
C LEU A 512 38.75 9.64 8.57
N ARG A 513 39.31 8.43 8.72
CA ARG A 513 40.76 8.23 8.96
C ARG A 513 41.60 8.62 7.74
N SER A 514 41.18 8.27 6.53
CA SER A 514 41.96 8.60 5.33
C SER A 514 41.98 10.11 5.08
N GLU A 515 40.85 10.79 5.26
CA GLU A 515 40.74 12.25 5.17
C GLU A 515 41.66 12.96 6.18
N GLN A 516 41.73 12.45 7.43
CA GLN A 516 42.60 13.02 8.45
C GLN A 516 44.10 12.81 8.16
N ARG A 517 44.49 11.70 7.52
CA ARG A 517 45.89 11.47 7.11
C ARG A 517 46.31 12.41 6.00
N ASN A 518 45.44 12.67 5.03
CA ASN A 518 45.74 13.58 3.93
C ASN A 518 45.88 15.03 4.43
N TYR A 519 45.06 15.46 5.39
CA TYR A 519 45.14 16.81 5.97
C TYR A 519 46.44 17.06 6.78
N ASN A 520 47.07 16.00 7.31
CA ASN A 520 48.32 16.11 8.06
C ASN A 520 49.58 15.93 7.18
N ALA A 521 49.40 15.65 5.89
CA ALA A 521 50.49 15.40 4.93
C ALA A 521 50.75 16.59 3.99
N ASP A 522 49.82 17.54 3.90
CA ASP A 522 49.95 18.86 3.28
C ASP A 522 50.28 19.92 4.34
#